data_AF-G0RAH6-F1
#
_entry.id   AF-G0RAH6-F1
#
_cell.length_a   1.000
_cell.length_b   1.000
_cell.length_c   1.000
_cell.angle_alpha   90.00
_cell.angle_beta   90.00
_cell.angle_gamma   90.00
#
_symmetry.space_group_name_H-M   'P 1'
#
loop_
_entity.id
_entity.type
_entity.pdbx_description
1 polymer ?
#
loop_
_entity_poly.entity_id
_entity_poly.type
_entity_poly.pdbx_seq_one_letter_code
_entity_poly.pdbx_strand_id
1 'polypeptide(L)'
;MTAAHGVIAILESTFNSLDVDNILALYADDAKLTAHLFGLGNVDKMHIRAFYADLFASNDGVEFVTRCISGTPDLVVWECDVRCRARRESAALGIARGEAVVLRGVSLLSWREGLIAEQKDYFHVVRAS
;
A
#
# COMPACT_ATOMS: atom_id res chain seq x y z
N MET A 1 -16.40 -11.93 13.52
CA MET A 1 -16.56 -10.82 12.55
C MET A 1 -16.26 -9.42 13.13
N THR A 2 -15.86 -9.28 14.41
CA THR A 2 -15.49 -7.98 15.02
C THR A 2 -14.04 -7.56 14.78
N ALA A 3 -13.10 -8.52 14.70
CA ALA A 3 -11.68 -8.23 14.46
C ALA A 3 -11.40 -7.60 13.08
N ALA A 4 -12.10 -8.07 12.04
CA ALA A 4 -11.91 -7.57 10.67
C ALA A 4 -12.28 -6.08 10.52
N HIS A 5 -13.38 -5.62 11.16
CA HIS A 5 -13.77 -4.21 11.12
C HIS A 5 -12.76 -3.28 11.82
N GLY A 6 -12.16 -3.73 12.92
CA GLY A 6 -11.10 -2.97 13.60
C GLY A 6 -9.85 -2.82 12.73
N VAL A 7 -9.44 -3.89 12.06
CA VAL A 7 -8.30 -3.88 11.13
C VAL A 7 -8.58 -3.00 9.88
N ILE A 8 -9.80 -3.05 9.34
CA ILE A 8 -10.24 -2.17 8.23
C ILE A 8 -10.07 -0.70 8.61
N ALA A 9 -10.62 -0.29 9.74
CA ALA A 9 -10.57 1.09 10.18
C ALA A 9 -9.11 1.55 10.39
N ILE A 10 -8.25 0.69 10.94
CA ILE A 10 -6.83 1.00 11.17
C ILE A 10 -6.09 1.16 9.84
N LEU A 11 -6.17 0.20 8.92
CA LEU A 11 -5.43 0.26 7.67
C LEU A 11 -5.88 1.43 6.81
N GLU A 12 -7.18 1.59 6.59
CA GLU A 12 -7.69 2.67 5.75
C GLU A 12 -7.41 4.04 6.37
N SER A 13 -7.66 4.23 7.66
CA SER A 13 -7.40 5.51 8.33
C SER A 13 -5.92 5.85 8.40
N THR A 14 -5.04 4.89 8.69
CA THR A 14 -3.60 5.14 8.81
C THR A 14 -2.98 5.43 7.44
N PHE A 15 -3.33 4.66 6.41
CA PHE A 15 -2.76 4.90 5.08
C PHE A 15 -3.29 6.19 4.44
N ASN A 16 -4.56 6.55 4.66
CA ASN A 16 -5.11 7.83 4.20
C ASN A 16 -4.67 9.04 5.04
N SER A 17 -3.96 8.85 6.16
CA SER A 17 -3.31 9.98 6.83
C SER A 17 -2.15 10.56 6.01
N LEU A 18 -1.64 9.79 5.03
CA LEU A 18 -0.49 10.11 4.18
C LEU A 18 0.76 10.54 4.98
N ASP A 19 0.80 10.15 6.26
CA ASP A 19 1.90 10.41 7.17
C ASP A 19 2.78 9.16 7.18
N VAL A 20 3.97 9.29 6.59
CA VAL A 20 4.92 8.19 6.45
C VAL A 20 5.35 7.65 7.81
N ASP A 21 5.48 8.49 8.83
CA ASP A 21 5.87 8.04 10.17
C ASP A 21 4.73 7.27 10.83
N ASN A 22 3.49 7.73 10.68
CA ASN A 22 2.31 7.02 11.17
C ASN A 22 2.13 5.65 10.47
N ILE A 23 2.35 5.59 9.16
CA ILE A 23 2.31 4.33 8.40
C ILE A 23 3.42 3.39 8.88
N LEU A 24 4.65 3.87 9.05
CA LEU A 24 5.77 3.05 9.50
C LEU A 24 5.65 2.56 10.95
N ALA A 25 4.85 3.23 11.78
CA ALA A 25 4.53 2.76 13.12
C ALA A 25 3.75 1.43 13.11
N LEU A 26 3.10 1.07 11.99
CA LEU A 26 2.47 -0.23 11.83
C LEU A 26 3.46 -1.37 11.56
N TYR A 27 4.70 -1.09 11.15
CA TYR A 27 5.66 -2.11 10.74
C TYR A 27 6.61 -2.48 11.87
N ALA A 28 6.95 -3.77 11.98
CA ALA A 28 8.06 -4.23 12.81
C ALA A 28 9.39 -3.66 12.31
N ASP A 29 10.40 -3.55 13.18
CA ASP A 29 11.69 -2.94 12.79
C ASP A 29 12.47 -3.75 11.75
N ASP A 30 12.29 -5.07 11.74
CA ASP A 30 12.85 -6.01 10.77
C ASP A 30 11.92 -6.24 9.56
N ALA A 31 10.85 -5.47 9.42
CA ALA A 31 9.82 -5.72 8.42
C ALA A 31 10.35 -5.71 6.98
N LYS A 32 9.70 -6.53 6.15
CA LYS A 32 10.03 -6.69 4.73
C LYS A 32 8.86 -6.33 3.84
N LEU A 33 9.15 -5.69 2.72
CA LEU A 33 8.16 -5.38 1.68
C LEU A 33 8.60 -5.93 0.33
N THR A 34 7.66 -6.51 -0.39
CA THR A 34 7.78 -6.82 -1.81
C THR A 34 6.65 -6.12 -2.54
N ALA A 35 6.98 -5.28 -3.52
CA ALA A 35 5.99 -4.62 -4.36
C ALA A 35 6.23 -4.99 -5.83
N HIS A 36 5.47 -5.99 -6.29
CA HIS A 36 5.69 -6.62 -7.59
C HIS A 36 5.52 -5.64 -8.75
N LEU A 37 4.56 -4.71 -8.66
CA LEU A 37 4.33 -3.68 -9.68
C LEU A 37 5.55 -2.78 -9.90
N PHE A 38 6.34 -2.55 -8.85
CA PHE A 38 7.51 -1.67 -8.85
C PHE A 38 8.83 -2.44 -8.90
N GLY A 39 8.79 -3.76 -9.05
CA GLY A 39 10.00 -4.60 -9.09
C GLY A 39 10.81 -4.61 -7.79
N LEU A 40 10.20 -4.28 -6.65
CA LEU A 40 10.84 -4.27 -5.35
C LEU A 40 10.67 -5.64 -4.66
N GLY A 41 11.75 -6.24 -4.20
CA GLY A 41 11.73 -7.55 -3.52
C GLY A 41 12.41 -7.53 -2.17
N ASN A 42 11.69 -7.93 -1.12
CA ASN A 42 12.16 -8.06 0.27
C ASN A 42 12.98 -6.87 0.78
N VAL A 43 12.56 -5.65 0.43
CA VAL A 43 13.22 -4.42 0.88
C VAL A 43 12.93 -4.19 2.36
N ASP A 44 13.87 -3.56 3.07
CA ASP A 44 13.76 -3.29 4.50
C ASP A 44 12.92 -2.04 4.83
N LYS A 45 12.68 -1.80 6.11
CA LYS A 45 11.89 -0.67 6.61
C LYS A 45 12.41 0.71 6.17
N MET A 46 13.71 0.87 5.93
CA MET A 46 14.28 2.10 5.36
C MET A 46 13.78 2.31 3.93
N HIS A 47 13.79 1.26 3.12
CA HIS A 47 13.25 1.31 1.76
C HIS A 47 11.73 1.41 1.73
N ILE A 48 11.01 0.82 2.69
CA ILE A 48 9.56 1.03 2.86
C ILE A 48 9.26 2.52 3.09
N ARG A 49 10.05 3.20 3.92
CA ARG A 49 9.95 4.66 4.13
C ARG A 49 10.08 5.41 2.80
N ALA A 50 11.14 5.10 2.05
CA ALA A 50 11.42 5.76 0.78
C ALA A 50 10.32 5.49 -0.25
N PHE A 51 9.77 4.27 -0.26
CA PHE A 51 8.67 3.88 -1.14
C PHE A 51 7.42 4.71 -0.91
N TYR A 52 6.91 4.81 0.34
CA TYR A 52 5.73 5.63 0.63
C TYR A 52 5.99 7.12 0.42
N ALA A 53 7.17 7.61 0.82
CA ALA A 53 7.55 9.00 0.59
C ALA A 53 7.55 9.36 -0.90
N ASP A 54 8.11 8.50 -1.76
CA ASP A 54 8.09 8.71 -3.21
C ASP A 54 6.67 8.58 -3.80
N LEU A 55 5.89 7.59 -3.34
CA LEU A 55 4.49 7.43 -3.76
C LEU A 55 3.70 8.73 -3.54
N PHE A 56 3.83 9.35 -2.37
CA PHE A 56 3.11 10.58 -2.03
C PHE A 56 3.70 11.82 -2.72
N ALA A 57 5.02 11.91 -2.89
CA ALA A 57 5.65 13.03 -3.58
C ALA A 57 5.39 13.02 -5.10
N SER A 58 5.30 11.83 -5.69
CA SER A 58 5.12 11.64 -7.14
C SER A 58 3.66 11.66 -7.59
N ASN A 59 2.70 11.77 -6.66
CA ASN A 59 1.27 11.75 -6.94
C ASN A 59 0.52 12.85 -6.20
N ASP A 60 -0.66 13.20 -6.68
CA ASP A 60 -1.58 14.15 -6.06
C ASP A 60 -2.89 13.45 -5.71
N GLY A 61 -3.52 13.84 -4.59
CA GLY A 61 -4.78 13.26 -4.14
C GLY A 61 -4.72 11.74 -3.97
N VAL A 62 -3.66 11.22 -3.34
CA VAL A 62 -3.54 9.79 -3.05
C VAL A 62 -4.63 9.38 -2.05
N GLU A 63 -5.42 8.37 -2.42
CA GLU A 63 -6.49 7.80 -1.60
C GLU A 63 -6.39 6.28 -1.65
N PHE A 64 -6.37 5.64 -0.48
CA PHE A 64 -6.46 4.19 -0.34
C PHE A 64 -7.91 3.81 -0.04
N VAL A 65 -8.55 3.08 -0.94
CA VAL A 65 -9.94 2.67 -0.80
C VAL A 65 -10.01 1.18 -0.54
N THR A 66 -10.42 0.81 0.66
CA THR A 66 -10.57 -0.61 1.03
C THR A 66 -11.75 -1.23 0.28
N ARG A 67 -11.49 -2.29 -0.47
CA ARG A 67 -12.54 -3.09 -1.13
C ARG A 67 -12.99 -4.26 -0.25
N CYS A 68 -12.02 -4.94 0.37
CA CYS A 68 -12.26 -6.08 1.23
C CYS A 68 -11.08 -6.31 2.17
N ILE A 69 -11.37 -6.83 3.36
CA ILE A 69 -10.37 -7.41 4.24
C ILE A 69 -10.81 -8.80 4.66
N SER A 70 -9.89 -9.76 4.51
CA SER A 70 -10.08 -11.14 4.92
C SER A 70 -8.80 -11.72 5.53
N GLY A 71 -8.84 -12.96 6.00
CA GLY A 71 -7.68 -13.67 6.54
C GLY A 71 -7.83 -14.07 8.01
N THR A 72 -6.70 -14.17 8.70
CA THR A 72 -6.55 -14.59 10.09
C THR A 72 -5.89 -13.46 10.91
N PRO A 73 -5.78 -13.59 12.24
CA PRO A 73 -5.04 -12.62 13.05
C PRO A 73 -3.57 -12.44 12.64
N ASP A 74 -2.93 -13.49 12.12
CA ASP A 74 -1.50 -13.48 11.75
C ASP A 74 -1.28 -13.16 10.27
N LEU A 75 -2.32 -13.27 9.43
CA LEU A 75 -2.24 -13.00 8.00
C LEU A 75 -3.50 -12.27 7.54
N VAL A 76 -3.35 -11.00 7.21
CA VAL A 76 -4.42 -10.15 6.68
C VAL A 76 -4.25 -10.03 5.17
N VAL A 77 -5.34 -10.24 4.45
CA VAL A 77 -5.45 -9.99 3.01
C VAL A 77 -6.25 -8.70 2.83
N TRP A 78 -5.58 -7.64 2.38
CA TRP A 78 -6.18 -6.34 2.15
C TRP A 78 -6.32 -6.07 0.66
N GLU A 79 -7.54 -6.14 0.15
CA GLU A 79 -7.85 -5.71 -1.21
C GLU A 79 -8.13 -4.21 -1.22
N CYS A 80 -7.32 -3.45 -1.96
CA CYS A 80 -7.49 -2.01 -2.03
C CYS A 80 -7.31 -1.47 -3.45
N ASP A 81 -7.92 -0.32 -3.68
CA ASP A 81 -7.61 0.56 -4.80
C ASP A 81 -6.80 1.74 -4.27
N VAL A 82 -5.65 2.05 -4.88
CA VAL A 82 -4.91 3.29 -4.66
C VAL A 82 -5.24 4.23 -5.81
N ARG A 83 -5.97 5.30 -5.51
CA ARG A 83 -6.37 6.30 -6.48
C ARG A 83 -5.47 7.52 -6.34
N CYS A 84 -5.06 8.09 -7.46
CA CYS A 84 -4.28 9.32 -7.44
C CYS A 84 -4.28 10.01 -8.80
N ARG A 85 -3.67 11.19 -8.86
CA ARG A 85 -3.26 11.84 -10.10
C ARG A 85 -1.75 11.88 -10.19
N ALA A 86 -1.20 11.38 -11.29
CA ALA A 86 0.25 11.31 -11.46
C ALA A 86 0.87 12.71 -11.61
N ARG A 87 1.83 13.09 -10.76
CA ARG A 87 2.58 14.36 -10.90
C ARG A 87 3.75 14.24 -11.88
N ARG A 88 4.18 13.01 -12.12
CA ARG A 88 5.28 12.63 -13.02
C ARG A 88 4.82 11.53 -13.96
N GLU A 89 5.43 11.44 -15.12
CA GLU A 89 5.21 10.29 -16.00
C GLU A 89 5.98 9.06 -15.49
N SER A 90 5.50 7.88 -15.85
CA SER A 90 6.20 6.62 -15.66
C SER A 90 6.08 5.77 -16.92
N ALA A 91 7.15 5.72 -17.71
CA ALA A 91 7.17 4.91 -18.94
C ALA A 91 7.00 3.42 -18.63
N ALA A 92 7.62 2.93 -17.55
CA ALA A 92 7.51 1.53 -17.12
C ALA A 92 6.07 1.13 -16.77
N LEU A 93 5.30 2.06 -16.21
CA LEU A 93 3.90 1.85 -15.88
C LEU A 93 2.95 2.38 -16.95
N GLY A 94 3.45 2.93 -18.07
CA GLY A 94 2.65 3.59 -19.10
C GLY A 94 1.70 4.65 -18.53
N ILE A 95 2.17 5.49 -17.61
CA ILE A 95 1.40 6.56 -16.96
C ILE A 95 1.91 7.91 -17.47
N ALA A 96 1.01 8.75 -17.97
CA ALA A 96 1.33 10.12 -18.36
C ALA A 96 1.21 11.09 -17.18
N ARG A 97 1.98 12.19 -17.22
CA ARG A 97 1.83 13.26 -16.24
C ARG A 97 0.42 13.85 -16.30
N GLY A 98 -0.21 14.02 -15.13
CA GLY A 98 -1.56 14.55 -14.98
C GLY A 98 -2.67 13.52 -15.15
N GLU A 99 -2.35 12.28 -15.52
CA GLU A 99 -3.31 11.19 -15.67
C GLU A 99 -3.94 10.81 -14.32
N ALA A 100 -5.24 10.52 -14.32
CA ALA A 100 -5.91 9.90 -13.18
C ALA A 100 -5.60 8.40 -13.20
N VAL A 101 -4.99 7.91 -12.11
CA VAL A 101 -4.48 6.55 -12.00
C VAL A 101 -5.26 5.82 -10.92
N VAL A 102 -5.58 4.55 -11.19
CA VAL A 102 -6.05 3.61 -10.17
C VAL A 102 -5.11 2.41 -10.20
N LEU A 103 -4.40 2.19 -9.11
CA LEU A 103 -3.69 0.95 -8.85
C LEU A 103 -4.64 0.03 -8.11
N ARG A 104 -4.99 -1.12 -8.70
CA ARG A 104 -5.88 -2.09 -8.07
C ARG A 104 -5.12 -3.35 -7.73
N GLY A 105 -5.30 -3.84 -6.51
CA GLY A 105 -4.58 -5.02 -6.09
C GLY A 105 -4.99 -5.54 -4.73
N VAL A 106 -4.06 -6.34 -4.22
CA VAL A 106 -4.12 -6.96 -2.90
C VAL A 106 -2.75 -6.86 -2.23
N SER A 107 -2.75 -6.52 -0.95
CA SER A 107 -1.62 -6.61 -0.05
C SER A 107 -1.81 -7.80 0.89
N LEU A 108 -0.83 -8.69 0.93
CA LEU A 108 -0.74 -9.73 1.96
C LEU A 108 0.11 -9.19 3.11
N LEU A 109 -0.48 -9.06 4.29
CA LEU A 109 0.15 -8.49 5.48
C LEU A 109 0.30 -9.59 6.52
N SER A 110 1.52 -10.05 6.76
CA SER A 110 1.84 -10.97 7.85
C SER A 110 2.10 -10.17 9.11
N TRP A 111 1.40 -10.50 10.19
CA TRP A 111 1.47 -9.80 11.47
C TRP A 111 2.25 -10.61 12.51
N ARG A 112 3.01 -9.92 13.35
CA ARG A 112 3.70 -10.48 14.51
C ARG A 112 3.66 -9.44 15.62
N GLU A 113 3.16 -9.83 16.78
CA GLU A 113 3.08 -8.96 17.97
C GLU A 113 2.36 -7.63 17.71
N GLY A 114 1.31 -7.67 16.87
CA GLY A 114 0.51 -6.49 16.53
C GLY A 114 1.16 -5.54 15.52
N LEU A 115 2.29 -5.93 14.91
CA LEU A 115 2.98 -5.16 13.87
C LEU A 115 3.05 -5.97 12.57
N ILE A 116 3.10 -5.27 11.43
CA ILE A 116 3.33 -5.85 10.10
C ILE A 116 4.80 -6.27 10.02
N ALA A 117 5.05 -7.58 9.97
CA ALA A 117 6.38 -8.15 9.79
C ALA A 117 6.72 -8.34 8.30
N GLU A 118 5.71 -8.59 7.46
CA GLU A 118 5.91 -8.74 6.02
C GLU A 118 4.72 -8.20 5.24
N GLN A 119 4.99 -7.49 4.14
CA GLN A 119 4.00 -7.06 3.17
C GLN A 119 4.38 -7.53 1.76
N LYS A 120 3.41 -8.11 1.05
CA LYS A 120 3.55 -8.48 -0.37
C LYS A 120 2.41 -7.89 -1.18
N ASP A 121 2.75 -6.97 -2.07
CA ASP A 121 1.81 -6.20 -2.87
C ASP A 121 1.73 -6.73 -4.31
N TYR A 122 0.51 -7.09 -4.70
CA TYR A 122 0.15 -7.56 -6.04
C TYR A 122 -0.86 -6.59 -6.65
N PHE A 123 -0.34 -5.54 -7.30
CA PHE A 123 -1.13 -4.47 -7.90
C PHE A 123 -0.90 -4.39 -9.40
N HIS A 124 -1.87 -3.81 -10.09
CA HIS A 124 -1.75 -3.43 -11.50
C HIS A 124 -2.39 -2.06 -11.72
N VAL A 125 -1.97 -1.38 -12.79
CA VAL A 125 -2.63 -0.16 -13.26
C VAL A 125 -3.93 -0.55 -13.97
N VAL A 126 -5.07 -0.06 -13.48
CA VAL A 126 -6.35 -0.24 -14.17
C VAL A 126 -6.36 0.62 -15.44
N ARG A 127 -6.66 0.00 -16.58
CA ARG A 127 -6.78 0.70 -17.87
C ARG A 127 -8.24 0.90 -18.21
N ALA A 128 -8.59 2.08 -18.72
CA ALA A 128 -9.88 2.28 -19.37
C ALA A 128 -9.98 1.31 -20.55
N SER A 129 -11.07 0.56 -20.58
CA SER A 129 -11.42 -0.36 -21.68
C SER A 129 -11.96 0.42 -22.87
#